data_AF-A0A858QXD2-F1
#
_entry.id   AF-A0A858QXD2-F1
#
_cell.length_a   1.000
_cell.length_b   1.000
_cell.length_c   1.000
_cell.angle_alpha   90.00
_cell.angle_beta   90.00
_cell.angle_gamma   90.00
#
_symmetry.space_group_name_H-M   'P 1'
#
loop_
_entity.id
_entity.type
_entity.pdbx_description
1 polymer ?
#
loop_
_entity_poly.entity_id
_entity_poly.type
_entity_poly.pdbx_seq_one_letter_code
_entity_poly.pdbx_strand_id
1 'polypeptide(L)'
;MTLPNYAAPLQRFADEIVAWNDAAGKYPSSREASVDELLNQEARVVEELNELIHAMDVGDLTETLDAVCDIFVTASYYLALTKTSAEINDDYVLPPGQQELIMKVLKELASDETRPEGRTREVLRDNKFVSATLRAAISLVRDLPVDFLGAQQAVNDNNASKYVESQEVADASVAHYASKGEEVKAHESSYLGRKVFVLKRTSDDKIMKPVGFVGVELAPFIYS
;
A
#
# COMPACT_ATOMS: atom_id res chain seq x y z
N MET A 1 25.57 16.64 -4.75
CA MET A 1 24.15 16.48 -5.12
C MET A 1 23.42 16.22 -3.82
N THR A 2 22.62 17.16 -3.32
CA THR A 2 21.76 16.90 -2.16
C THR A 2 20.68 15.92 -2.60
N LEU A 3 20.50 14.84 -1.84
CA LEU A 3 19.41 13.91 -2.09
C LEU A 3 18.08 14.68 -2.06
N PRO A 4 17.08 14.32 -2.89
CA PRO A 4 15.73 14.85 -2.75
C PRO A 4 15.29 14.68 -1.29
N ASN A 5 14.62 15.69 -0.71
CA ASN A 5 13.94 15.49 0.57
C ASN A 5 12.72 14.61 0.30
N TYR A 6 12.81 13.33 0.69
CA TYR A 6 11.72 12.36 0.51
C TYR A 6 10.66 12.51 1.60
N ALA A 7 10.98 13.06 2.77
CA ALA A 7 10.09 13.08 3.92
C ALA A 7 8.72 13.71 3.62
N ALA A 8 8.70 14.92 3.02
CA ALA A 8 7.44 15.61 2.75
C ALA A 8 6.55 14.92 1.70
N PRO A 9 7.06 14.50 0.52
CA PRO A 9 6.28 13.71 -0.43
C PRO A 9 5.75 12.39 0.15
N LEU A 10 6.59 11.64 0.88
CA LEU A 10 6.21 10.36 1.46
C LEU A 10 5.12 10.52 2.53
N GLN A 11 5.23 11.54 3.39
CA GLN A 11 4.18 11.81 4.37
C GLN A 11 2.85 12.11 3.69
N ARG A 12 2.86 12.94 2.64
CA ARG A 12 1.64 13.24 1.86
C ARG A 12 1.04 11.96 1.26
N PHE A 13 1.85 11.07 0.71
CA PHE A 13 1.36 9.80 0.16
C PHE A 13 0.72 8.91 1.24
N ALA A 14 1.32 8.85 2.43
CA ALA A 14 0.74 8.13 3.57
C ALA A 14 -0.61 8.73 4.00
N ASP A 15 -0.72 10.06 4.03
CA ASP A 15 -1.98 10.75 4.38
C ASP A 15 -3.07 10.46 3.34
N GLU A 16 -2.73 10.43 2.05
CA GLU A 16 -3.65 10.02 0.98
C GLU A 16 -4.14 8.58 1.18
N ILE A 17 -3.22 7.66 1.52
CA ILE A 17 -3.55 6.25 1.84
C ILE A 17 -4.56 6.14 2.97
N VAL A 18 -4.38 6.91 4.04
CA VAL A 18 -5.35 6.97 5.13
C VAL A 18 -6.68 7.53 4.65
N ALA A 19 -6.67 8.61 3.88
CA ALA A 19 -7.89 9.28 3.41
C ALA A 19 -8.77 8.36 2.55
N TRP A 20 -8.22 7.60 1.61
CA TRP A 20 -9.04 6.70 0.80
C TRP A 20 -9.48 5.45 1.59
N ASN A 21 -8.66 4.94 2.52
CA ASN A 21 -9.11 3.86 3.41
C ASN A 21 -10.23 4.31 4.37
N ASP A 22 -10.21 5.56 4.85
CA ASP A 22 -11.30 6.14 5.64
C ASP A 22 -12.57 6.30 4.81
N ALA A 23 -12.46 6.78 3.56
CA ALA A 23 -13.58 6.82 2.63
C ALA A 23 -14.14 5.41 2.34
N ALA A 24 -13.31 4.38 2.34
CA ALA A 24 -13.74 3.00 2.25
C ALA A 24 -14.32 2.42 3.56
N GLY A 25 -14.34 3.18 4.65
CA GLY A 25 -14.76 2.71 5.97
C GLY A 25 -13.85 1.64 6.56
N LYS A 26 -12.60 1.56 6.09
CA LYS A 26 -11.58 0.63 6.58
C LYS A 26 -10.72 1.25 7.67
N TYR A 27 -10.59 2.57 7.69
CA TYR A 27 -9.81 3.27 8.71
C TYR A 27 -10.65 3.51 9.98
N PRO A 28 -10.23 3.01 11.15
CA PRO A 28 -10.98 3.14 12.38
C PRO A 28 -10.75 4.50 13.07
N SER A 29 -11.10 5.62 12.41
CA SER A 29 -10.82 6.98 12.88
C SER A 29 -11.34 7.29 14.30
N SER A 30 -12.44 6.67 14.71
CA SER A 30 -13.08 6.86 16.03
C SER A 30 -12.70 5.84 17.10
N ARG A 31 -11.91 4.81 16.77
CA ARG A 31 -11.50 3.76 17.72
C ARG A 31 -10.03 3.38 17.51
N GLU A 32 -9.57 2.35 18.19
CA GLU A 32 -8.30 1.70 17.87
C GLU A 32 -8.54 0.55 16.89
N ALA A 33 -7.53 0.23 16.08
CA ALA A 33 -7.54 -0.96 15.25
C ALA A 33 -7.68 -2.22 16.12
N SER A 34 -8.46 -3.19 15.64
CA SER A 34 -8.54 -4.52 16.24
C SER A 34 -7.25 -5.31 15.96
N VAL A 35 -7.05 -6.40 16.71
CA VAL A 35 -5.94 -7.32 16.45
C VAL A 35 -6.05 -7.91 15.05
N ASP A 36 -7.25 -8.29 14.62
CA ASP A 36 -7.49 -8.85 13.28
C ASP A 36 -7.20 -7.85 12.16
N GLU A 37 -7.55 -6.56 12.33
CA GLU A 37 -7.23 -5.51 11.35
C GLU A 37 -5.72 -5.35 11.19
N LEU A 38 -4.98 -5.37 12.30
CA LEU A 38 -3.51 -5.30 12.28
C LEU A 38 -2.91 -6.56 11.66
N LEU A 39 -3.37 -7.76 12.04
CA LEU A 39 -2.87 -9.02 11.48
C LEU A 39 -3.15 -9.14 9.97
N ASN A 40 -4.34 -8.75 9.53
CA ASN A 40 -4.69 -8.73 8.11
C ASN A 40 -3.81 -7.75 7.33
N GLN A 41 -3.51 -6.59 7.92
CA GLN A 41 -2.65 -5.61 7.27
C GLN A 41 -1.18 -6.02 7.26
N GLU A 42 -0.69 -6.67 8.32
CA GLU A 42 0.64 -7.29 8.32
C GLU A 42 0.74 -8.37 7.23
N ALA A 43 -0.28 -9.24 7.09
CA ALA A 43 -0.29 -10.28 6.08
C ALA A 43 -0.16 -9.71 4.66
N ARG A 44 -0.75 -8.54 4.38
CA ARG A 44 -0.55 -7.82 3.11
C ARG A 44 0.91 -7.39 2.93
N VAL A 45 1.52 -6.75 3.93
CA VAL A 45 2.95 -6.35 3.86
C VAL A 45 3.85 -7.55 3.54
N VAL A 46 3.48 -8.74 3.98
CA VAL A 46 4.22 -9.99 3.75
C VAL A 46 4.03 -10.49 2.34
N GLU A 47 2.81 -10.42 1.81
CA GLU A 47 2.50 -10.68 0.40
C GLU A 47 3.36 -9.79 -0.50
N GLU A 48 3.32 -8.47 -0.30
CA GLU A 48 4.08 -7.52 -1.13
C GLU A 48 5.61 -7.68 -0.99
N LEU A 49 6.09 -8.06 0.20
CA LEU A 49 7.52 -8.37 0.42
C LEU A 49 7.96 -9.59 -0.39
N ASN A 50 7.13 -10.63 -0.46
CA ASN A 50 7.45 -11.83 -1.24
C ASN A 50 7.42 -11.53 -2.75
N GLU A 51 6.49 -10.69 -3.20
CA GLU A 51 6.43 -10.22 -4.58
C GLU A 51 7.68 -9.41 -4.95
N LEU A 52 8.12 -8.50 -4.07
CA LEU A 52 9.36 -7.75 -4.24
C LEU A 52 10.58 -8.68 -4.39
N ILE A 53 10.73 -9.64 -3.48
CA ILE A 53 11.85 -10.59 -3.53
C ILE A 53 11.83 -11.38 -4.84
N HIS A 54 10.65 -11.84 -5.26
CA HIS A 54 10.50 -12.58 -6.51
C HIS A 54 10.86 -11.72 -7.73
N ALA A 55 10.31 -10.51 -7.84
CA ALA A 55 10.57 -9.58 -8.94
C ALA A 55 12.06 -9.28 -9.08
N MET A 56 12.75 -9.08 -7.95
CA MET A 56 14.18 -8.86 -7.95
C MET A 56 15.00 -10.10 -8.33
N ASP A 57 14.60 -11.29 -7.90
CA ASP A 57 15.28 -12.53 -8.27
C ASP A 57 15.16 -12.85 -9.77
N VAL A 58 14.06 -12.42 -10.42
CA VAL A 58 13.89 -12.56 -11.88
C VAL A 58 14.39 -11.35 -12.69
N GLY A 59 14.83 -10.29 -12.01
CA GLY A 59 15.34 -9.06 -12.65
C GLY A 59 14.26 -8.22 -13.35
N ASP A 60 13.01 -8.31 -12.91
CA ASP A 60 11.91 -7.51 -13.45
C ASP A 60 11.82 -6.18 -12.71
N LEU A 61 12.33 -5.12 -13.34
CA LEU A 61 12.36 -3.79 -12.74
C LEU A 61 10.96 -3.15 -12.62
N THR A 62 10.02 -3.52 -13.50
CA THR A 62 8.64 -2.99 -13.46
C THR A 62 7.92 -3.57 -12.25
N GLU A 63 7.95 -4.89 -12.11
CA GLU A 63 7.36 -5.59 -10.97
C GLU A 63 8.09 -5.26 -9.66
N THR A 64 9.41 -5.00 -9.71
CA THR A 64 10.16 -4.51 -8.53
C THR A 64 9.63 -3.15 -8.08
N LEU A 65 9.38 -2.23 -9.01
CA LEU A 65 8.85 -0.91 -8.69
C LEU A 65 7.40 -0.98 -8.18
N ASP A 66 6.57 -1.84 -8.78
CA ASP A 66 5.19 -2.11 -8.35
C ASP A 66 5.16 -2.61 -6.90
N ALA A 67 5.90 -3.68 -6.60
CA ALA A 67 5.97 -4.27 -5.27
C ALA A 67 6.51 -3.29 -4.21
N VAL A 68 7.46 -2.40 -4.55
CA VAL A 68 7.88 -1.34 -3.62
C VAL A 68 6.76 -0.35 -3.34
N CYS A 69 5.99 0.04 -4.36
CA CYS A 69 4.84 0.94 -4.16
C CYS A 69 3.75 0.27 -3.32
N ASP A 70 3.49 -1.02 -3.52
CA ASP A 70 2.49 -1.76 -2.75
C ASP A 70 2.95 -2.02 -1.30
N ILE A 71 4.24 -2.29 -1.06
CA ILE A 71 4.81 -2.26 0.29
C ILE A 71 4.59 -0.89 0.93
N PHE A 72 4.83 0.20 0.20
CA PHE A 72 4.61 1.55 0.72
C PHE A 72 3.13 1.75 1.12
N VAL A 73 2.19 1.35 0.25
CA VAL A 73 0.75 1.42 0.54
C VAL A 73 0.39 0.61 1.78
N THR A 74 0.81 -0.66 1.82
CA THR A 74 0.38 -1.59 2.86
C THR A 74 1.04 -1.29 4.22
N ALA A 75 2.34 -0.98 4.24
CA ALA A 75 3.06 -0.68 5.46
C ALA A 75 2.71 0.70 6.02
N SER A 76 2.56 1.74 5.17
CA SER A 76 2.14 3.07 5.64
C SER A 76 0.74 3.02 6.26
N TYR A 77 -0.18 2.25 5.66
CA TYR A 77 -1.50 2.06 6.25
C TYR A 77 -1.44 1.32 7.59
N TYR A 78 -0.60 0.29 7.72
CA TYR A 78 -0.38 -0.39 9.00
C TYR A 78 0.08 0.59 10.09
N LEU A 79 1.05 1.44 9.79
CA LEU A 79 1.59 2.43 10.73
C LEU A 79 0.52 3.46 11.13
N ALA A 80 -0.36 3.84 10.21
CA ALA A 80 -1.52 4.66 10.53
C ALA A 80 -2.53 3.95 11.44
N LEU A 81 -2.77 2.64 11.25
CA LEU A 81 -3.65 1.83 12.11
C LEU A 81 -3.14 1.72 13.54
N THR A 82 -1.82 1.63 13.74
CA THR A 82 -1.20 1.57 15.06
C THR A 82 -1.16 2.94 15.76
N LYS A 83 -1.57 4.01 15.05
CA LYS A 83 -1.44 5.41 15.49
C LYS A 83 0.00 5.74 15.89
N THR A 84 0.95 5.01 15.34
CA THR A 84 2.36 5.27 15.49
C THR A 84 2.70 6.19 14.34
N SER A 85 2.99 7.47 14.63
CA SER A 85 3.66 8.32 13.67
C SER A 85 5.05 7.72 13.46
N ALA A 86 5.18 6.78 12.53
CA ALA A 86 6.44 6.63 11.85
C ALA A 86 6.63 7.95 11.12
N GLU A 87 7.29 8.91 11.78
CA GLU A 87 7.78 10.09 11.08
C GLU A 87 8.68 9.55 9.97
N ILE A 88 8.17 9.50 8.74
CA ILE A 88 8.96 9.11 7.58
C ILE A 88 9.96 10.25 7.38
N ASN A 89 11.06 10.17 8.10
CA ASN A 89 12.14 11.15 8.11
C ASN A 89 13.33 10.62 7.33
N ASP A 90 14.32 11.48 7.10
CA ASP A 90 15.48 11.12 6.28
C ASP A 90 16.33 9.98 6.90
N ASP A 91 16.15 9.66 8.19
CA ASP A 91 16.83 8.53 8.85
C ASP A 91 16.24 7.17 8.43
N TYR A 92 15.07 7.12 7.81
CA TYR A 92 14.52 5.91 7.19
C TYR A 92 15.34 5.42 6.00
N VAL A 93 16.35 6.17 5.56
CA VAL A 93 16.94 5.94 4.27
C VAL A 93 18.39 5.49 4.40
N LEU A 94 18.70 4.26 3.96
CA LEU A 94 20.09 3.77 3.94
C LEU A 94 20.92 4.52 2.87
N PRO A 95 22.26 4.64 3.03
CA PRO A 95 23.13 5.19 1.99
C PRO A 95 23.06 4.36 0.69
N PRO A 96 23.26 5.00 -0.47
CA PRO A 96 23.19 4.32 -1.76
C PRO A 96 24.37 3.35 -1.96
N GLY A 97 24.23 2.44 -2.92
CA GLY A 97 25.23 1.41 -3.26
C GLY A 97 25.17 0.19 -2.34
N GLN A 98 24.01 -0.10 -1.77
CA GLN A 98 23.80 -1.19 -0.80
C GLN A 98 22.77 -2.22 -1.24
N GLN A 99 22.42 -2.27 -2.54
CA GLN A 99 21.39 -3.19 -3.06
C GLN A 99 21.55 -4.65 -2.60
N GLU A 100 22.77 -5.22 -2.62
CA GLU A 100 22.99 -6.60 -2.13
C GLU A 100 22.70 -6.76 -0.63
N LEU A 101 23.08 -5.77 0.17
CA LEU A 101 22.80 -5.75 1.61
C LEU A 101 21.31 -5.58 1.88
N ILE A 102 20.64 -4.68 1.15
CA ILE A 102 19.20 -4.46 1.24
C ILE A 102 18.46 -5.75 0.87
N MET A 103 18.90 -6.44 -0.18
CA MET A 103 18.34 -7.72 -0.58
C MET A 103 18.51 -8.80 0.48
N LYS A 104 19.67 -8.87 1.12
CA LYS A 104 19.88 -9.77 2.24
C LYS A 104 18.91 -9.46 3.39
N VAL A 105 18.73 -8.19 3.74
CA VAL A 105 17.77 -7.76 4.78
C VAL A 105 16.33 -8.15 4.41
N LEU A 106 15.89 -7.90 3.18
CA LEU A 106 14.54 -8.26 2.71
C LEU A 106 14.31 -9.78 2.80
N LYS A 107 15.28 -10.59 2.37
CA LYS A 107 15.20 -12.06 2.47
C LYS A 107 15.19 -12.54 3.92
N GLU A 108 15.98 -11.94 4.80
CA GLU A 108 15.96 -12.24 6.24
C GLU A 108 14.59 -11.92 6.86
N LEU A 109 14.00 -10.77 6.53
CA LEU A 109 12.66 -10.38 6.97
C LEU A 109 11.57 -11.34 6.46
N ALA A 110 11.66 -11.78 5.21
CA ALA A 110 10.69 -12.74 4.65
C ALA A 110 10.82 -14.15 5.25
N SER A 111 12.04 -14.54 5.62
CA SER A 111 12.32 -15.83 6.27
C SER A 111 12.01 -15.84 7.78
N ASP A 112 11.61 -14.71 8.36
CA ASP A 112 11.26 -14.64 9.78
C ASP A 112 9.92 -15.34 10.05
N GLU A 113 10.01 -16.66 10.27
CA GLU A 113 8.92 -17.52 10.68
C GLU A 113 8.48 -17.26 12.13
N THR A 114 9.21 -16.43 12.90
CA THR A 114 8.94 -16.19 14.32
C THR A 114 7.87 -15.13 14.53
N ARG A 115 6.67 -15.39 14.00
CA ARG A 115 5.47 -14.60 14.32
C ARG A 115 4.66 -15.37 15.35
N PRO A 116 4.81 -15.07 16.65
CA PRO A 116 4.14 -15.85 17.68
C PRO A 116 2.62 -15.85 17.46
N GLU A 117 1.99 -16.99 17.71
CA GLU A 117 0.54 -17.08 17.81
C GLU A 117 0.05 -16.26 19.02
N GLY A 118 -1.18 -15.74 18.95
CA GLY A 118 -1.78 -15.01 20.06
C GLY A 118 -1.14 -13.64 20.36
N ARG A 119 -0.52 -12.99 19.35
CA ARG A 119 0.01 -11.63 19.48
C ARG A 119 -1.06 -10.65 19.95
N THR A 120 -0.73 -9.88 20.97
CA THR A 120 -1.61 -8.81 21.48
C THR A 120 -1.49 -7.56 20.63
N ARG A 121 -2.43 -6.62 20.81
CA ARG A 121 -2.37 -5.31 20.15
C ARG A 121 -1.08 -4.57 20.46
N GLU A 122 -0.61 -4.61 21.71
CA GLU A 122 0.60 -3.92 22.15
C GLU A 122 1.84 -4.43 21.39
N VAL A 123 1.92 -5.75 21.17
CA VAL A 123 3.01 -6.34 20.37
C VAL A 123 2.94 -5.90 18.92
N LEU A 124 1.73 -5.83 18.34
CA LEU A 124 1.52 -5.41 16.95
C LEU A 124 1.72 -3.90 16.76
N ARG A 125 1.50 -3.08 17.79
CA ARG A 125 1.67 -1.63 17.70
C ARG A 125 3.11 -1.24 17.35
N ASP A 126 4.08 -1.95 17.93
CA ASP A 126 5.51 -1.73 17.75
C ASP A 126 6.15 -2.77 16.82
N ASN A 127 5.40 -3.20 15.79
CA ASN A 127 5.84 -4.24 14.87
C ASN A 127 7.06 -3.78 14.04
N LYS A 128 8.24 -4.23 14.47
CA LYS A 128 9.51 -3.93 13.82
C LYS A 128 9.63 -4.52 12.42
N PHE A 129 8.94 -5.63 12.13
CA PHE A 129 8.94 -6.21 10.80
C PHE A 129 8.37 -5.21 9.77
N VAL A 130 7.19 -4.65 10.04
CA VAL A 130 6.54 -3.71 9.10
C VAL A 130 7.40 -2.47 8.84
N SER A 131 7.91 -1.86 9.91
CA SER A 131 8.77 -0.66 9.77
C SER A 131 10.11 -0.97 9.09
N ALA A 132 10.73 -2.12 9.35
CA ALA A 132 11.96 -2.55 8.68
C ALA A 132 11.72 -2.85 7.19
N THR A 133 10.62 -3.51 6.85
CA THR A 133 10.23 -3.80 5.45
C THR A 133 10.04 -2.51 4.66
N LEU A 134 9.26 -1.56 5.18
CA LEU A 134 9.07 -0.25 4.55
C LEU A 134 10.40 0.48 4.33
N ARG A 135 11.26 0.48 5.37
CA ARG A 135 12.59 1.12 5.33
C ARG A 135 13.47 0.52 4.24
N ALA A 136 13.52 -0.80 4.15
CA ALA A 136 14.32 -1.52 3.17
C ALA A 136 13.80 -1.28 1.74
N ALA A 137 12.49 -1.32 1.52
CA ALA A 137 11.88 -1.08 0.22
C ALA A 137 12.13 0.35 -0.30
N ILE A 138 11.96 1.38 0.55
CA ILE A 138 12.27 2.77 0.17
C ILE A 138 13.78 2.95 -0.08
N SER A 139 14.62 2.27 0.69
CA SER A 139 16.07 2.34 0.47
C SER A 139 16.48 1.70 -0.85
N LEU A 140 15.81 0.62 -1.27
CA LEU A 140 16.09 -0.09 -2.52
C LEU A 140 15.93 0.83 -3.74
N VAL A 141 14.81 1.52 -3.86
CA VAL A 141 14.49 2.34 -5.06
C VAL A 141 15.43 3.51 -5.28
N ARG A 142 16.26 3.87 -4.30
CA ARG A 142 17.32 4.88 -4.48
C ARG A 142 18.49 4.42 -5.33
N ASP A 143 18.73 3.12 -5.35
CA ASP A 143 19.80 2.50 -6.13
C ASP A 143 19.30 2.02 -7.50
N LEU A 144 17.98 2.06 -7.73
CA LEU A 144 17.35 1.66 -8.97
C LEU A 144 17.17 2.86 -9.93
N PRO A 145 17.23 2.64 -11.26
CA PRO A 145 17.03 3.69 -12.24
C PRO A 145 15.52 3.98 -12.41
N VAL A 146 14.87 4.49 -11.37
CA VAL A 146 13.41 4.70 -11.34
C VAL A 146 13.03 6.06 -10.73
N ASP A 147 11.89 6.59 -11.17
CA ASP A 147 11.17 7.70 -10.53
C ASP A 147 10.17 7.13 -9.51
N PHE A 148 10.65 6.76 -8.33
CA PHE A 148 9.77 6.22 -7.29
C PHE A 148 8.68 7.22 -6.85
N LEU A 149 8.99 8.51 -6.74
CA LEU A 149 8.00 9.49 -6.29
C LEU A 149 6.88 9.67 -7.32
N GLY A 150 7.23 9.72 -8.61
CA GLY A 150 6.26 9.73 -9.71
C GLY A 150 5.40 8.46 -9.73
N ALA A 151 6.03 7.28 -9.61
CA ALA A 151 5.35 6.00 -9.58
C ALA A 151 4.37 5.91 -8.39
N GLN A 152 4.81 6.27 -7.18
CA GLN A 152 3.98 6.22 -5.98
C GLN A 152 2.78 7.17 -6.07
N GLN A 153 2.95 8.38 -6.63
CA GLN A 153 1.80 9.26 -6.87
C GLN A 153 0.81 8.61 -7.83
N ALA A 154 1.29 8.00 -8.93
CA ALA A 154 0.43 7.35 -9.90
C ALA A 154 -0.34 6.16 -9.29
N VAL A 155 0.30 5.39 -8.41
CA VAL A 155 -0.35 4.32 -7.63
C VAL A 155 -1.42 4.87 -6.68
N ASN A 156 -1.14 5.98 -5.98
CA ASN A 156 -2.12 6.64 -5.12
C ASN A 156 -3.33 7.14 -5.91
N ASP A 157 -3.09 7.83 -7.04
CA ASP A 157 -4.12 8.34 -7.93
C ASP A 157 -4.96 7.18 -8.51
N ASN A 158 -4.31 6.08 -8.88
CA ASN A 158 -4.98 4.89 -9.39
C ASN A 158 -5.86 4.23 -8.31
N ASN A 159 -5.40 4.16 -7.07
CA ASN A 159 -6.20 3.69 -5.94
C ASN A 159 -7.40 4.61 -5.65
N ALA A 160 -7.21 5.93 -5.67
CA ALA A 160 -8.28 6.91 -5.52
C ALA A 160 -9.32 6.84 -6.65
N SER A 161 -8.91 6.46 -7.88
CA SER A 161 -9.85 6.32 -9.00
C SER A 161 -10.82 5.11 -8.88
N LYS A 162 -10.64 4.24 -7.87
CA LYS A 162 -11.61 3.19 -7.52
C LYS A 162 -12.90 3.75 -6.90
N TYR A 163 -12.88 5.01 -6.43
CA TYR A 163 -13.98 5.69 -5.77
C TYR A 163 -14.70 6.57 -6.80
N VAL A 164 -15.91 6.18 -7.19
CA VAL A 164 -16.60 6.84 -8.32
C VAL A 164 -17.61 7.89 -7.82
N GLU A 165 -17.66 9.05 -8.46
CA GLU A 165 -18.63 10.11 -8.09
C GLU A 165 -20.03 9.88 -8.72
N SER A 166 -20.11 9.08 -9.79
CA SER A 166 -21.36 8.81 -10.53
C SER A 166 -22.08 7.56 -10.03
N GLN A 167 -23.36 7.73 -9.64
CA GLN A 167 -24.27 6.63 -9.32
C GLN A 167 -24.41 5.67 -10.51
N GLU A 168 -24.48 6.21 -11.73
CA GLU A 168 -24.66 5.41 -12.95
C GLU A 168 -23.47 4.46 -13.16
N VAL A 169 -22.25 4.93 -12.91
CA VAL A 169 -21.03 4.11 -12.96
C VAL A 169 -21.02 3.06 -11.84
N ALA A 170 -21.46 3.44 -10.63
CA ALA A 170 -21.56 2.51 -9.51
C ALA A 170 -22.55 1.37 -9.81
N ASP A 171 -23.75 1.69 -10.30
CA ASP A 171 -24.80 0.72 -10.64
C ASP A 171 -24.36 -0.19 -11.79
N ALA A 172 -23.76 0.39 -12.84
CA ALA A 172 -23.19 -0.38 -13.94
C ALA A 172 -22.10 -1.34 -13.48
N SER A 173 -21.28 -0.93 -12.49
CA SER A 173 -20.24 -1.79 -11.92
C SER A 173 -20.82 -2.92 -11.07
N VAL A 174 -21.83 -2.65 -10.27
CA VAL A 174 -22.55 -3.70 -9.52
C VAL A 174 -23.16 -4.72 -10.47
N ALA A 175 -23.85 -4.27 -11.53
CA ALA A 175 -24.41 -5.16 -12.55
C ALA A 175 -23.33 -5.98 -13.27
N HIS A 176 -22.18 -5.37 -13.57
CA HIS A 176 -21.03 -6.05 -14.17
C HIS A 176 -20.53 -7.22 -13.30
N TYR A 177 -20.34 -7.00 -12.00
CA TYR A 177 -19.92 -8.07 -11.09
C TYR A 177 -21.00 -9.13 -10.88
N ALA A 178 -22.27 -8.74 -10.78
CA ALA A 178 -23.38 -9.68 -10.69
C ALA A 178 -23.43 -10.63 -11.90
N SER A 179 -23.14 -10.13 -13.11
CA SER A 179 -23.06 -10.96 -14.34
C SER A 179 -21.92 -12.00 -14.31
N LYS A 180 -20.92 -11.79 -13.45
CA LYS A 180 -19.78 -12.70 -13.22
C LYS A 180 -20.00 -13.62 -12.01
N GLY A 181 -21.16 -13.54 -11.36
CA GLY A 181 -21.45 -14.31 -10.14
C GLY A 181 -20.79 -13.76 -8.88
N GLU A 182 -20.33 -12.52 -8.89
CA GLU A 182 -19.77 -11.84 -7.70
C GLU A 182 -20.81 -10.89 -7.09
N GLU A 183 -21.11 -11.04 -5.79
CA GLU A 183 -22.01 -10.13 -5.08
C GLU A 183 -21.24 -8.89 -4.57
N VAL A 184 -21.46 -7.76 -5.25
CA VAL A 184 -20.86 -6.45 -4.95
C VAL A 184 -21.95 -5.44 -4.63
N LYS A 185 -21.70 -4.57 -3.64
CA LYS A 185 -22.59 -3.46 -3.26
C LYS A 185 -21.87 -2.12 -3.39
N ALA A 186 -22.61 -1.11 -3.82
CA ALA A 186 -22.16 0.27 -3.79
C ALA A 186 -22.52 0.90 -2.44
N HIS A 187 -21.53 1.51 -1.79
CA HIS A 187 -21.69 2.23 -0.53
C HIS A 187 -21.46 3.72 -0.76
N GLU A 188 -22.40 4.56 -0.37
CA GLU A 188 -22.20 6.00 -0.36
C GLU A 188 -21.18 6.38 0.73
N SER A 189 -20.23 7.24 0.37
CA SER A 189 -19.21 7.77 1.27
C SER A 189 -18.78 9.17 0.85
N SER A 190 -17.81 9.74 1.54
CA SER A 190 -17.18 11.01 1.20
C SER A 190 -15.66 10.84 1.11
N TYR A 191 -15.06 11.32 0.01
CA TYR A 191 -13.61 11.39 -0.15
C TYR A 191 -13.23 12.84 -0.50
N LEU A 192 -12.35 13.45 0.32
CA LEU A 192 -11.92 14.84 0.17
C LEU A 192 -13.09 15.84 0.05
N GLY A 193 -14.17 15.61 0.81
CA GLY A 193 -15.37 16.45 0.84
C GLY A 193 -16.33 16.26 -0.33
N ARG A 194 -16.09 15.28 -1.20
CA ARG A 194 -16.97 14.94 -2.33
C ARG A 194 -17.69 13.62 -2.06
N LYS A 195 -18.97 13.57 -2.43
CA LYS A 195 -19.74 12.32 -2.41
C LYS A 195 -19.14 11.34 -3.41
N VAL A 196 -18.84 10.14 -2.95
CA VAL A 196 -18.33 9.03 -3.78
C VAL A 196 -19.09 7.75 -3.47
N PHE A 197 -18.98 6.78 -4.37
CA PHE A 197 -19.46 5.41 -4.21
C PHE A 197 -18.27 4.47 -4.15
N VAL A 198 -18.28 3.61 -3.12
CA VAL A 198 -17.27 2.58 -2.91
C VAL A 198 -17.89 1.23 -3.22
N LEU A 199 -17.32 0.52 -4.19
CA LEU A 199 -17.77 -0.81 -4.57
C LEU A 199 -17.10 -1.84 -3.68
N LYS A 200 -17.90 -2.60 -2.93
CA LYS A 200 -17.41 -3.60 -1.99
C LYS A 200 -17.97 -4.97 -2.28
N ARG A 201 -17.10 -5.97 -2.37
CA ARG A 201 -17.52 -7.36 -2.42
C ARG A 201 -17.98 -7.83 -1.05
N THR A 202 -19.15 -8.46 -1.02
CA THR A 202 -19.82 -8.81 0.24
C THR A 202 -19.15 -9.96 1.00
N SER A 203 -18.41 -10.84 0.31
CA SER A 203 -17.76 -12.01 0.92
C SER A 203 -16.56 -11.65 1.80
N ASP A 204 -15.84 -10.57 1.50
CA ASP A 204 -14.54 -10.25 2.09
C ASP A 204 -14.26 -8.74 2.24
N ASP A 205 -15.25 -7.88 2.02
CA ASP A 205 -15.12 -6.41 2.05
C ASP A 205 -14.01 -5.89 1.10
N LYS A 206 -13.67 -6.64 0.04
CA LYS A 206 -12.68 -6.22 -0.95
C LYS A 206 -13.22 -5.02 -1.74
N ILE A 207 -12.39 -3.99 -1.87
CA ILE A 207 -12.72 -2.83 -2.71
C ILE A 207 -12.53 -3.24 -4.18
N MET A 208 -13.59 -3.09 -4.95
CA MET A 208 -13.66 -3.55 -6.34
C MET A 208 -13.39 -2.41 -7.31
N LYS A 209 -12.85 -2.75 -8.48
CA LYS A 209 -12.57 -1.77 -9.54
C LYS A 209 -13.88 -1.45 -10.28
N PRO A 210 -14.20 -0.17 -10.53
CA PRO A 210 -15.39 0.19 -11.31
C PRO A 210 -15.26 -0.24 -12.78
N VAL A 211 -16.37 -0.28 -13.51
CA VAL A 211 -16.35 -0.48 -14.97
C VAL A 211 -15.55 0.65 -15.64
N GLY A 212 -14.73 0.28 -16.62
CA GLY A 212 -13.85 1.23 -17.31
C GLY A 212 -12.62 1.64 -16.52
N PHE A 213 -12.35 1.03 -15.36
CA PHE A 213 -11.11 1.26 -14.61
C PHE A 213 -9.89 0.91 -15.45
N VAL A 214 -8.93 1.83 -15.51
CA VAL A 214 -7.64 1.65 -16.17
C VAL A 214 -6.58 1.48 -15.09
N GLY A 215 -5.77 0.42 -15.19
CA GLY A 215 -4.64 0.20 -14.27
C GLY A 215 -3.57 1.29 -14.42
N VAL A 216 -2.77 1.48 -13.38
CA VAL A 216 -1.55 2.28 -13.50
C VAL A 216 -0.54 1.55 -14.38
N GLU A 217 0.15 2.29 -15.24
CA GLU A 217 1.26 1.78 -16.04
C GLU A 217 2.55 2.33 -15.45
N LEU A 218 3.47 1.45 -15.02
CA LEU A 218 4.68 1.87 -14.30
C LEU A 218 5.93 2.01 -15.18
N ALA A 219 5.93 1.42 -16.38
CA ALA A 219 7.03 1.55 -17.33
C ALA A 219 7.49 3.00 -17.61
N PRO A 220 6.61 4.03 -17.66
CA PRO A 220 7.03 5.41 -17.84
C PRO A 220 7.92 5.98 -16.73
N PHE A 221 7.97 5.34 -15.55
CA PHE A 221 8.77 5.77 -14.40
C PHE A 221 10.13 5.06 -14.33
N ILE A 222 10.50 4.28 -15.34
CA ILE A 222 11.81 3.60 -15.41
C ILE A 222 12.73 4.37 -16.35
N TYR A 223 13.90 4.78 -15.86
CA TYR A 223 14.91 5.46 -16.66
C TYR A 223 15.71 4.44 -17.48
N SER A 224 15.79 4.68 -18.79
CA SER A 224 16.60 3.91 -19.74
C SER A 224 18.06 4.31 -19.73
#